data_AF-A0A0N5ADT8-F1
#
_entry.id   AF-A0A0N5ADT8-F1
#
_cell.length_a   1.000
_cell.length_b   1.000
_cell.length_c   1.000
_cell.angle_alpha   90.00
_cell.angle_beta   90.00
_cell.angle_gamma   90.00
#
_symmetry.space_group_name_H-M   'P 1'
#
loop_
_entity.id
_entity.type
_entity.pdbx_description
1 polymer ?
#
loop_
_entity_poly.entity_id
_entity_poly.type
_entity_poly.pdbx_seq_one_letter_code
_entity_poly.pdbx_strand_id
1 'polypeptide(L)'
;MDEWWPFGGGQTLRVIAQAIDDTRVAFNRNCVTLEAWQIVSYTLSVAFLLLWCRRQLRADKPLTDRIRAAVFSAVRRIPYVKAQIEEEMEKARKDLEENMHQYDRKKDFYKFLPDRGLTPDEITREAELYEKMSEYKFYEGRVSGTVYADDNEVLLKLHEKIFRMFLNSNSLHPDLFPGCRKMEAEVVRIVASLLHGGPGSCGTVTSCGTESIILACLAYRNRAYDKGIRHPEMIVPITAHTAFDKASQLLHIRIRHIRVDKNQRVDTGAMKRAINNETCMLVASAPNFSTGTVDNIEAIAGLAQRYGIPLHVDACLGGFLLPFMERCDYPVPSFDFRVAGVTSISCDPHKYGFTPKGSSLILYRDISFLHKQYFCNSEWPGGIYSTPTLLGSRDGCAIALTWATLLFFGQHGLVLNLNCLYSECAHRIVETTRKIRAGVEAIPHLTILGDPETSVVAFSSKKFSIYGLADRMNKLGWSLTTLQNPAGVHICVTLNHTKEGVAEEFLSDLSATCEELLGNLELSSGSRTAAIYNMASIVPDRCLVEEVSYMYLDSCYAMPQPVLSGRTISIEGRKLSMMEGCNATTAMNPFSAPSRL
;
A
#
# COMPACT_ATOMS: atom_id res chain seq x y z
N MET A 1 -11.08 -22.96 -60.45
CA MET A 1 -10.62 -21.63 -59.98
C MET A 1 -9.10 -21.68 -59.99
N ASP A 2 -8.51 -21.72 -61.18
CA ASP A 2 -7.13 -22.16 -61.40
C ASP A 2 -6.27 -21.12 -62.13
N GLU A 3 -6.40 -19.83 -61.81
CA GLU A 3 -5.58 -18.79 -62.44
C GLU A 3 -5.15 -17.64 -61.49
N TRP A 4 -4.90 -17.95 -60.22
CA TRP A 4 -4.27 -17.00 -59.31
C TRP A 4 -3.27 -17.75 -58.44
N TRP A 5 -2.01 -17.93 -58.88
CA TRP A 5 -0.80 -17.91 -58.04
C TRP A 5 0.47 -18.16 -58.89
N PRO A 6 1.26 -17.13 -59.23
CA PRO A 6 2.56 -17.34 -59.86
C PRO A 6 3.68 -17.45 -58.80
N PHE A 7 4.51 -18.49 -58.96
CA PHE A 7 5.82 -18.77 -58.35
C PHE A 7 5.91 -19.20 -56.86
N GLY A 8 6.48 -20.41 -56.66
CA GLY A 8 7.34 -20.79 -55.53
C GLY A 8 6.72 -21.47 -54.30
N GLY A 9 5.44 -21.26 -53.98
CA GLY A 9 4.82 -21.77 -52.73
C GLY A 9 3.96 -23.05 -52.87
N GLY A 10 3.59 -23.44 -54.09
CA GLY A 10 2.55 -24.45 -54.34
C GLY A 10 2.95 -25.89 -54.02
N GLN A 11 4.24 -26.25 -54.13
CA GLN A 11 4.70 -27.60 -53.76
C GLN A 11 4.71 -27.80 -52.25
N THR A 12 5.15 -26.80 -51.49
CA THR A 12 5.13 -26.84 -50.02
C THR A 12 3.70 -26.92 -49.49
N LEU A 13 2.78 -26.14 -50.06
CA LEU A 13 1.36 -26.19 -49.70
C LEU A 13 0.71 -27.54 -50.06
N ARG A 14 1.07 -28.16 -51.20
CA ARG A 14 0.60 -29.51 -51.56
C ARG A 14 1.13 -30.59 -50.63
N VAL A 15 2.41 -30.54 -50.26
CA VAL A 15 3.00 -31.50 -49.30
C VAL A 15 2.37 -31.34 -47.93
N ILE A 16 2.14 -30.11 -47.47
CA ILE A 16 1.41 -29.84 -46.22
C ILE A 16 -0.03 -30.36 -46.32
N ALA A 17 -0.73 -30.12 -47.43
CA ALA A 17 -2.10 -30.59 -47.64
C ALA A 17 -2.18 -32.13 -47.64
N GLN A 18 -1.25 -32.81 -48.32
CA GLN A 18 -1.18 -34.28 -48.32
C GLN A 18 -0.88 -34.82 -46.94
N ALA A 19 0.08 -34.23 -46.21
CA ALA A 19 0.40 -34.64 -44.85
C ALA A 19 -0.80 -34.45 -43.89
N ILE A 20 -1.58 -33.38 -44.05
CA ILE A 20 -2.82 -33.15 -43.30
C ILE A 20 -3.85 -34.22 -43.65
N ASP A 21 -4.01 -34.57 -44.93
CA ASP A 21 -4.99 -35.56 -45.38
C ASP A 21 -4.63 -36.98 -44.89
N ASP A 22 -3.35 -37.37 -45.01
CA ASP A 22 -2.83 -38.64 -44.51
C ASP A 22 -3.00 -38.74 -42.98
N THR A 23 -2.74 -37.63 -42.26
CA THR A 23 -2.96 -37.56 -40.81
C THR A 23 -4.45 -37.70 -40.46
N ARG A 24 -5.34 -37.04 -41.21
CA ARG A 24 -6.79 -37.15 -41.03
C ARG A 24 -7.28 -38.59 -41.25
N VAL A 25 -6.82 -39.24 -42.33
CA VAL A 25 -7.21 -40.61 -42.66
C VAL A 25 -6.68 -41.60 -41.61
N ALA A 26 -5.43 -41.43 -41.17
CA ALA A 26 -4.86 -42.24 -40.10
C ALA A 26 -5.61 -42.06 -38.77
N PHE A 27 -5.93 -40.82 -38.40
CA PHE A 27 -6.73 -40.53 -37.20
C PHE A 27 -8.12 -41.18 -37.28
N ASN A 28 -8.82 -41.01 -38.41
CA ASN A 28 -10.13 -41.62 -38.62
C ASN A 28 -10.08 -43.14 -38.50
N ARG A 29 -9.08 -43.80 -39.10
CA ARG A 29 -8.88 -45.26 -38.97
C ARG A 29 -8.78 -45.70 -37.51
N ASN A 30 -8.06 -44.95 -36.68
CA ASN A 30 -7.91 -45.26 -35.26
C ASN A 30 -9.20 -45.01 -34.44
N CYS A 31 -10.16 -44.27 -34.98
CA CYS A 31 -11.45 -43.99 -34.34
C CYS A 31 -12.61 -44.87 -34.88
N VAL A 32 -12.40 -45.68 -35.92
CA VAL A 32 -13.45 -46.52 -36.54
C VAL A 32 -14.09 -47.50 -35.54
N THR A 33 -13.33 -47.95 -34.54
CA THR A 33 -13.81 -48.92 -33.52
C THR A 33 -14.49 -48.26 -32.33
N LEU A 34 -14.60 -46.91 -32.30
CA LEU A 34 -15.18 -46.16 -31.20
C LEU A 34 -16.60 -45.71 -31.53
N GLU A 35 -17.50 -45.83 -30.56
CA GLU A 35 -18.85 -45.28 -30.66
C GLU A 35 -18.82 -43.75 -30.58
N ALA A 36 -19.81 -43.08 -31.19
CA ALA A 36 -19.86 -41.62 -31.27
C ALA A 36 -19.76 -40.93 -29.89
N TRP A 37 -20.37 -41.51 -28.85
CA TRP A 37 -20.30 -40.96 -27.49
C TRP A 37 -18.90 -41.10 -26.87
N GLN A 38 -18.13 -42.14 -27.22
CA GLN A 38 -16.76 -42.34 -26.74
C GLN A 38 -15.83 -41.29 -27.35
N ILE A 39 -16.00 -40.99 -28.65
CA ILE A 39 -15.24 -39.94 -29.33
C ILE A 39 -15.52 -38.58 -28.68
N VAL A 40 -16.80 -38.26 -28.42
CA VAL A 40 -17.18 -37.01 -27.72
C VAL A 40 -16.60 -36.97 -26.30
N SER A 41 -16.70 -38.08 -25.56
CA SER A 41 -16.16 -38.19 -24.20
C SER A 41 -14.65 -37.97 -24.16
N TYR A 42 -13.89 -38.67 -24.99
CA TYR A 42 -12.43 -38.52 -25.07
C TYR A 42 -12.03 -37.11 -25.51
N THR A 43 -12.74 -36.53 -26.48
CA THR A 43 -12.47 -35.15 -26.92
C THR A 43 -12.70 -34.14 -25.79
N LEU A 44 -13.81 -34.26 -25.05
CA LEU A 44 -14.08 -33.42 -23.89
C LEU A 44 -13.04 -33.65 -22.78
N SER A 45 -12.70 -34.89 -22.46
CA SER A 45 -11.69 -35.21 -21.45
C SER A 45 -10.31 -34.65 -21.79
N VAL A 46 -9.87 -34.78 -23.06
CA VAL A 46 -8.60 -34.20 -23.52
C VAL A 46 -8.68 -32.67 -23.52
N ALA A 47 -9.78 -32.07 -23.96
CA ALA A 47 -9.97 -30.62 -23.90
C ALA A 47 -9.93 -30.09 -22.46
N PHE A 48 -10.64 -30.74 -21.52
CA PHE A 48 -10.59 -30.40 -20.10
C PHE A 48 -9.20 -30.63 -19.51
N LEU A 49 -8.50 -31.70 -19.87
CA LEU A 49 -7.12 -31.96 -19.44
C LEU A 49 -6.16 -30.88 -19.96
N LEU A 50 -6.27 -30.49 -21.23
CA LEU A 50 -5.47 -29.42 -21.82
C LEU A 50 -5.78 -28.05 -21.18
N LEU A 51 -7.06 -27.74 -20.94
CA LEU A 51 -7.46 -26.53 -20.22
C LEU A 51 -6.96 -26.55 -18.77
N TRP A 52 -7.03 -27.71 -18.10
CA TRP A 52 -6.50 -27.89 -16.76
C TRP A 52 -4.99 -27.72 -16.74
N CYS A 53 -4.24 -28.40 -17.61
CA CYS A 53 -2.78 -28.27 -17.77
C CYS A 53 -2.40 -26.81 -18.06
N ARG A 54 -3.10 -26.15 -18.98
CA ARG A 54 -2.89 -24.73 -19.30
C ARG A 54 -3.16 -23.83 -18.08
N ARG A 55 -4.19 -24.12 -17.29
CA ARG A 55 -4.48 -23.43 -16.03
C ARG A 55 -3.40 -23.70 -14.98
N GLN A 56 -2.85 -24.92 -14.90
CA GLN A 56 -1.75 -25.25 -14.00
C GLN A 56 -0.46 -24.52 -14.39
N LEU A 57 -0.14 -24.47 -15.70
CA LEU A 57 1.04 -23.79 -16.23
C LEU A 57 0.96 -22.25 -16.12
N ARG A 58 -0.26 -21.71 -16.07
CA ARG A 58 -0.53 -20.27 -15.88
C ARG A 58 -0.80 -19.88 -14.43
N ALA A 59 -0.67 -20.81 -13.48
CA ALA A 59 -0.87 -20.51 -12.07
C ALA A 59 0.34 -19.76 -11.50
N ASP A 60 0.08 -18.71 -10.73
CA ASP A 60 1.11 -17.81 -10.22
C ASP A 60 2.02 -18.46 -9.16
N LYS A 61 1.56 -19.55 -8.53
CA LYS A 61 2.32 -20.32 -7.53
C LYS A 61 2.84 -21.64 -8.10
N PRO A 62 4.09 -22.05 -7.80
CA PRO A 62 4.62 -23.37 -8.13
C PRO A 62 3.68 -24.50 -7.70
N LEU A 63 3.66 -25.59 -8.49
CA LEU A 63 2.81 -26.75 -8.20
C LEU A 63 3.09 -27.34 -6.80
N THR A 64 4.36 -27.33 -6.37
CA THR A 64 4.79 -27.78 -5.04
C THR A 64 4.13 -27.00 -3.91
N ASP A 65 4.06 -25.67 -4.03
CA ASP A 65 3.48 -24.81 -2.99
C ASP A 65 1.97 -25.02 -2.90
N ARG A 66 1.32 -25.28 -4.04
CA ARG A 66 -0.11 -25.57 -4.09
C ARG A 66 -0.44 -26.93 -3.52
N ILE A 67 0.37 -27.95 -3.81
CA ILE A 67 0.24 -29.27 -3.16
C ILE A 67 0.47 -29.14 -1.67
N ARG A 68 1.52 -28.42 -1.23
CA ARG A 68 1.80 -28.18 0.19
C ARG A 68 0.62 -27.47 0.88
N ALA A 69 0.07 -26.43 0.27
CA ALA A 69 -1.10 -25.73 0.78
C ALA A 69 -2.34 -26.64 0.85
N ALA A 70 -2.57 -27.48 -0.16
CA ALA A 70 -3.69 -28.42 -0.17
C ALA A 70 -3.55 -29.49 0.93
N VAL A 71 -2.35 -30.06 1.10
CA VAL A 71 -2.04 -31.01 2.17
C VAL A 71 -2.20 -30.36 3.53
N PHE A 72 -1.67 -29.15 3.73
CA PHE A 72 -1.79 -28.42 4.98
C PHE A 72 -3.26 -28.06 5.31
N SER A 73 -4.03 -27.64 4.31
CA SER A 73 -5.47 -27.39 4.45
C SER A 73 -6.23 -28.66 4.85
N ALA A 74 -5.86 -29.82 4.33
CA ALA A 74 -6.42 -31.10 4.75
C ALA A 74 -6.04 -31.45 6.20
N VAL A 75 -4.78 -31.23 6.61
CA VAL A 75 -4.30 -31.42 7.99
C VAL A 75 -5.03 -30.49 8.96
N ARG A 76 -5.30 -29.23 8.58
CA ARG A 76 -6.10 -28.25 9.36
C ARG A 76 -7.53 -28.73 9.66
N ARG A 77 -8.07 -29.66 8.87
CA ARG A 77 -9.43 -30.21 9.09
C ARG A 77 -9.46 -31.35 10.09
N ILE A 78 -8.31 -31.88 10.51
CA ILE A 78 -8.24 -32.91 11.55
C ILE A 78 -8.72 -32.28 12.87
N PRO A 79 -9.75 -32.83 13.55
CA PRO A 79 -10.38 -32.18 14.71
C PRO A 79 -9.41 -31.76 15.82
N TYR A 80 -8.43 -32.61 16.14
CA TYR A 80 -7.41 -32.32 17.15
C TYR A 80 -6.51 -31.12 16.76
N VAL A 81 -6.02 -31.11 15.52
CA VAL A 81 -5.18 -30.02 15.00
C VAL A 81 -5.99 -28.72 14.92
N LYS A 82 -7.24 -28.81 14.45
CA LYS A 82 -8.16 -27.68 14.39
C LYS A 82 -8.36 -27.05 15.77
N ALA A 83 -8.66 -27.86 16.79
CA ALA A 83 -8.86 -27.38 18.16
C ALA A 83 -7.61 -26.70 18.72
N GLN A 84 -6.42 -27.27 18.47
CA GLN A 84 -5.16 -26.67 18.91
C GLN A 84 -4.87 -25.33 18.21
N ILE A 85 -5.13 -25.24 16.91
CA ILE A 85 -4.98 -23.97 16.17
C ILE A 85 -5.98 -22.94 16.69
N GLU A 86 -7.25 -23.30 16.91
CA GLU A 86 -8.26 -22.40 17.46
C GLU A 86 -7.88 -21.87 18.85
N GLU A 87 -7.31 -22.72 19.72
CA GLU A 87 -6.83 -22.31 21.03
C GLU A 87 -5.68 -21.29 20.94
N GLU A 88 -4.68 -21.56 20.10
CA GLU A 88 -3.54 -20.64 19.90
C GLU A 88 -3.96 -19.32 19.24
N MET A 89 -4.88 -19.38 18.27
CA MET A 89 -5.45 -18.20 17.63
C MET A 89 -6.27 -17.36 18.62
N GLU A 90 -7.00 -17.97 19.55
CA GLU A 90 -7.74 -17.26 20.59
C GLU A 90 -6.81 -16.58 21.62
N LYS A 91 -5.68 -17.22 21.97
CA LYS A 91 -4.63 -16.59 22.77
C LYS A 91 -4.04 -15.38 22.04
N ALA A 92 -3.67 -15.55 20.78
CA ALA A 92 -3.14 -14.47 19.96
C ALA A 92 -4.14 -13.30 19.83
N ARG A 93 -5.44 -13.59 19.66
CA ARG A 93 -6.51 -12.57 19.62
C ARG A 93 -6.56 -11.76 20.91
N LYS A 94 -6.58 -12.43 22.07
CA LYS A 94 -6.59 -11.75 23.38
C LYS A 94 -5.36 -10.89 23.59
N ASP A 95 -4.18 -11.41 23.27
CA ASP A 95 -2.93 -10.66 23.38
C ASP A 95 -2.94 -9.42 22.46
N LEU A 96 -3.45 -9.54 21.23
CA LEU A 96 -3.59 -8.40 20.31
C LEU A 96 -4.56 -7.35 20.85
N GLU A 97 -5.73 -7.76 21.35
CA GLU A 97 -6.72 -6.87 21.95
C GLU A 97 -6.17 -6.16 23.19
N GLU A 98 -5.53 -6.88 24.11
CA GLU A 98 -4.92 -6.30 25.32
C GLU A 98 -3.83 -5.27 24.97
N ASN A 99 -3.03 -5.55 23.94
CA ASN A 99 -2.00 -4.62 23.47
C ASN A 99 -2.57 -3.40 22.75
N MET A 100 -3.62 -3.58 21.93
CA MET A 100 -4.28 -2.45 21.26
C MET A 100 -4.92 -1.51 22.28
N HIS A 101 -5.64 -2.09 23.24
CA HIS A 101 -6.38 -1.36 24.26
C HIS A 101 -5.53 -0.92 25.47
N GLN A 102 -4.21 -1.10 25.41
CA GLN A 102 -3.32 -0.70 26.51
C GLN A 102 -3.35 0.81 26.79
N TYR A 103 -3.73 1.62 25.80
CA TYR A 103 -3.83 3.08 25.92
C TYR A 103 -5.23 3.57 26.33
N ASP A 104 -6.24 2.69 26.34
CA ASP A 104 -7.65 3.01 26.62
C ASP A 104 -7.99 3.05 28.12
N ARG A 105 -6.98 3.13 28.98
CA ARG A 105 -7.12 2.97 30.45
C ARG A 105 -7.87 4.11 31.15
N LYS A 106 -8.04 5.24 30.48
CA LYS A 106 -8.48 6.49 31.13
C LYS A 106 -10.00 6.70 31.10
N LYS A 107 -10.73 6.10 30.15
CA LYS A 107 -12.18 6.33 30.00
C LYS A 107 -12.87 5.22 29.22
N ASP A 108 -14.13 4.93 29.58
CA ASP A 108 -15.01 4.05 28.82
C ASP A 108 -15.32 4.61 27.42
N PHE A 109 -15.51 3.71 26.46
CA PHE A 109 -15.90 4.06 25.09
C PHE A 109 -17.32 4.63 25.02
N TYR A 110 -17.53 5.64 24.17
CA TYR A 110 -18.87 6.05 23.75
C TYR A 110 -19.49 4.95 22.86
N LYS A 111 -20.50 4.26 23.39
CA LYS A 111 -21.23 3.21 22.66
C LYS A 111 -22.50 3.72 21.96
N PHE A 112 -23.00 4.85 22.44
CA PHE A 112 -24.22 5.47 21.97
C PHE A 112 -24.03 6.99 21.87
N LEU A 113 -24.86 7.63 21.05
CA LEU A 113 -24.97 9.09 21.08
C LEU A 113 -25.41 9.54 22.49
N PRO A 114 -24.82 10.61 23.04
CA PRO A 114 -25.20 11.10 24.35
C PRO A 114 -26.64 11.66 24.31
N ASP A 115 -27.41 11.44 25.38
CA ASP A 115 -28.82 11.87 25.47
C ASP A 115 -29.02 13.38 25.26
N ARG A 116 -27.99 14.16 25.59
CA ARG A 116 -27.88 15.58 25.24
C ARG A 116 -26.59 15.82 24.45
N GLY A 117 -26.64 16.76 23.51
CA GLY A 117 -25.43 17.22 22.84
C GLY A 117 -24.43 17.79 23.84
N LEU A 118 -23.16 17.42 23.68
CA LEU A 118 -22.06 18.00 24.45
C LEU A 118 -21.77 19.43 23.96
N THR A 119 -21.35 20.28 24.88
CA THR A 119 -20.87 21.63 24.57
C THR A 119 -19.51 21.59 23.86
N PRO A 120 -19.14 22.62 23.07
CA PRO A 120 -17.82 22.67 22.43
C PRO A 120 -16.65 22.49 23.40
N ASP A 121 -16.74 23.06 24.60
CA ASP A 121 -15.70 22.94 25.63
C ASP A 121 -15.62 21.53 26.21
N GLU A 122 -16.75 20.82 26.34
CA GLU A 122 -16.76 19.41 26.73
C GLU A 122 -16.08 18.57 25.63
N ILE A 123 -16.47 18.76 24.36
CA ILE A 123 -15.88 18.02 23.23
C ILE A 123 -14.38 18.30 23.10
N THR A 124 -13.95 19.55 23.27
CA THR A 124 -12.53 19.91 23.19
C THR A 124 -11.73 19.23 24.30
N ARG A 125 -12.25 19.22 25.53
CA ARG A 125 -11.63 18.49 26.65
C ARG A 125 -11.53 16.99 26.41
N GLU A 126 -12.52 16.40 25.74
CA GLU A 126 -12.49 14.99 25.33
C GLU A 126 -11.40 14.75 24.28
N ALA A 127 -11.31 15.61 23.26
CA ALA A 127 -10.30 15.53 22.22
C ALA A 127 -8.87 15.66 22.79
N GLU A 128 -8.64 16.59 23.71
CA GLU A 128 -7.35 16.75 24.42
C GLU A 128 -6.98 15.50 25.23
N LEU A 129 -7.96 14.80 25.79
CA LEU A 129 -7.71 13.55 26.51
C LEU A 129 -7.26 12.44 25.55
N TYR A 130 -7.90 12.34 24.37
CA TYR A 130 -7.53 11.37 23.34
C TYR A 130 -6.18 11.69 22.69
N GLU A 131 -5.86 12.96 22.46
CA GLU A 131 -4.55 13.38 21.97
C GLU A 131 -3.43 12.93 22.96
N LYS A 132 -3.68 13.04 24.26
CA LYS A 132 -2.76 12.62 25.34
C LYS A 132 -2.74 11.10 25.60
N MET A 133 -3.38 10.28 24.76
CA MET A 133 -3.28 8.81 24.85
C MET A 133 -1.99 8.29 24.22
N SER A 134 -1.42 8.98 23.23
CA SER A 134 -0.14 8.61 22.64
C SER A 134 1.00 8.97 23.58
N GLU A 135 1.85 7.99 23.90
CA GLU A 135 3.11 8.20 24.62
C GLU A 135 4.28 8.53 23.68
N TYR A 136 4.09 8.35 22.36
CA TYR A 136 5.12 8.64 21.38
C TYR A 136 5.31 10.13 21.17
N LYS A 137 6.57 10.54 21.22
CA LYS A 137 7.00 11.91 21.01
C LYS A 137 7.44 12.11 19.56
N PHE A 138 6.47 12.24 18.66
CA PHE A 138 6.70 12.30 17.21
C PHE A 138 7.71 13.38 16.79
N TYR A 139 7.62 14.57 17.39
CA TYR A 139 8.50 15.70 17.08
C TYR A 139 9.89 15.62 17.72
N GLU A 140 10.15 14.67 18.63
CA GLU A 140 11.50 14.41 19.17
C GLU A 140 12.34 13.51 18.25
N GLY A 141 11.79 13.06 17.11
CA GLY A 141 12.56 12.33 16.09
C GLY A 141 12.81 10.85 16.38
N ARG A 142 12.02 10.25 17.29
CA ARG A 142 12.13 8.82 17.64
C ARG A 142 11.28 7.87 16.80
N VAL A 143 10.54 8.38 15.82
CA VAL A 143 9.56 7.59 15.06
C VAL A 143 9.94 7.57 13.58
N SER A 144 10.24 6.37 13.06
CA SER A 144 10.52 6.14 11.63
C SER A 144 9.37 6.61 10.75
N GLY A 145 9.67 7.47 9.77
CA GLY A 145 8.69 7.99 8.83
C GLY A 145 7.52 8.67 9.55
N THR A 146 6.30 8.20 9.31
CA THR A 146 5.05 8.58 9.98
C THR A 146 4.71 10.08 9.88
N VAL A 147 5.44 10.94 10.60
CA VAL A 147 5.35 12.40 10.60
C VAL A 147 6.58 12.99 9.88
N TYR A 148 6.35 13.53 8.69
CA TYR A 148 7.42 13.98 7.78
C TYR A 148 7.84 15.44 8.02
N ALA A 149 6.88 16.29 8.35
CA ALA A 149 7.10 17.68 8.71
C ALA A 149 7.55 17.81 10.18
N ASP A 150 8.20 18.91 10.51
CA ASP A 150 8.46 19.33 11.88
C ASP A 150 7.29 20.16 12.45
N ASP A 151 7.45 20.63 13.68
CA ASP A 151 6.50 21.44 14.43
C ASP A 151 6.56 22.94 14.08
N ASN A 152 6.75 23.27 12.80
CA ASN A 152 6.85 24.65 12.32
C ASN A 152 5.56 25.45 12.62
N GLU A 153 5.63 26.33 13.61
CA GLU A 153 4.48 27.10 14.10
C GLU A 153 3.87 28.03 13.04
N VAL A 154 4.67 28.54 12.11
CA VAL A 154 4.18 29.40 11.02
C VAL A 154 3.34 28.59 10.03
N LEU A 155 3.81 27.39 9.67
CA LEU A 155 3.08 26.48 8.79
C LEU A 155 1.79 25.96 9.45
N LEU A 156 1.84 25.60 10.74
CA LEU A 156 0.65 25.16 11.49
C LEU A 156 -0.42 26.25 11.53
N LYS A 157 -0.05 27.51 11.85
CA LYS A 157 -0.98 28.65 11.82
C LYS A 157 -1.53 28.94 10.43
N LEU A 158 -0.75 28.67 9.38
CA LEU A 158 -1.24 28.75 7.99
C LEU A 158 -2.27 27.66 7.73
N HIS A 159 -1.98 26.41 8.11
CA HIS A 159 -2.90 25.28 7.95
C HIS A 159 -4.23 25.51 8.67
N GLU A 160 -4.22 25.98 9.91
CA GLU A 160 -5.45 26.30 10.68
C GLU A 160 -6.34 27.31 9.92
N LYS A 161 -5.74 28.37 9.36
CA LYS A 161 -6.48 29.39 8.60
C LYS A 161 -7.07 28.81 7.32
N ILE A 162 -6.28 28.05 6.56
CA ILE A 162 -6.71 27.44 5.30
C ILE A 162 -7.79 26.38 5.56
N PHE A 163 -7.62 25.55 6.58
CA PHE A 163 -8.61 24.56 6.99
C PHE A 163 -9.97 25.22 7.26
N ARG A 164 -9.98 26.30 8.06
CA ARG A 164 -11.20 27.06 8.34
C ARG A 164 -11.86 27.63 7.07
N MET A 165 -11.09 28.08 6.09
CA MET A 165 -11.61 28.66 4.83
C MET A 165 -12.24 27.60 3.92
N PHE A 166 -11.71 26.38 3.92
CA PHE A 166 -12.10 25.35 2.97
C PHE A 166 -12.89 24.19 3.59
N LEU A 167 -13.26 24.27 4.87
CA LEU A 167 -13.92 23.21 5.66
C LEU A 167 -15.08 22.50 4.94
N ASN A 168 -15.91 23.26 4.22
CA ASN A 168 -17.09 22.74 3.53
C ASN A 168 -16.86 22.44 2.03
N SER A 169 -15.62 22.53 1.56
CA SER A 169 -15.30 22.39 0.15
C SER A 169 -15.37 20.93 -0.28
N ASN A 170 -16.18 20.66 -1.30
CA ASN A 170 -16.27 19.33 -1.91
C ASN A 170 -15.93 19.43 -3.40
N SER A 171 -14.81 18.83 -3.81
CA SER A 171 -14.34 18.91 -5.20
C SER A 171 -15.18 18.09 -6.21
N LEU A 172 -16.23 17.39 -5.74
CA LEU A 172 -17.28 16.83 -6.60
C LEU A 172 -18.12 17.93 -7.28
N HIS A 173 -18.25 19.11 -6.66
CA HIS A 173 -19.06 20.23 -7.15
C HIS A 173 -18.17 21.41 -7.58
N PRO A 174 -17.46 21.32 -8.72
CA PRO A 174 -16.50 22.33 -9.14
C PRO A 174 -17.13 23.68 -9.51
N ASP A 175 -18.43 23.69 -9.81
CA ASP A 175 -19.27 24.87 -10.02
C ASP A 175 -19.57 25.63 -8.73
N LEU A 176 -19.78 24.90 -7.62
CA LEU A 176 -19.99 25.47 -6.29
C LEU A 176 -18.67 25.83 -5.59
N PHE A 177 -17.60 25.06 -5.84
CA PHE A 177 -16.28 25.26 -5.24
C PHE A 177 -15.17 25.51 -6.29
N PRO A 178 -15.29 26.56 -7.13
CA PRO A 178 -14.35 26.80 -8.23
C PRO A 178 -12.94 27.13 -7.73
N GLY A 179 -12.82 27.70 -6.53
CA GLY A 179 -11.53 27.95 -5.86
C GLY A 179 -10.79 26.66 -5.52
N CYS A 180 -11.47 25.69 -4.90
CA CYS A 180 -10.90 24.38 -4.61
C CYS A 180 -10.51 23.64 -5.89
N ARG A 181 -11.36 23.68 -6.91
CA ARG A 181 -11.04 23.11 -8.23
C ARG A 181 -9.79 23.76 -8.83
N LYS A 182 -9.63 25.08 -8.70
CA LYS A 182 -8.43 25.82 -9.15
C LYS A 182 -7.16 25.36 -8.45
N MET A 183 -7.21 25.26 -7.13
CA MET A 183 -6.09 24.75 -6.33
C MET A 183 -5.71 23.33 -6.75
N GLU A 184 -6.68 22.45 -6.99
CA GLU A 184 -6.41 21.07 -7.42
C GLU A 184 -5.62 21.02 -8.75
N ALA A 185 -6.03 21.79 -9.74
CA ALA A 185 -5.31 21.83 -11.02
C ALA A 185 -3.93 22.50 -10.92
N GLU A 186 -3.78 23.50 -10.07
CA GLU A 186 -2.48 24.13 -9.78
C GLU A 186 -1.54 23.14 -9.10
N VAL A 187 -2.02 22.39 -8.10
CA VAL A 187 -1.25 21.32 -7.44
C VAL A 187 -0.78 20.28 -8.45
N VAL A 188 -1.69 19.77 -9.29
CA VAL A 188 -1.32 18.80 -10.36
C VAL A 188 -0.25 19.37 -11.27
N ARG A 189 -0.39 20.62 -11.72
CA ARG A 189 0.59 21.24 -12.62
C ARG A 189 1.92 21.52 -11.93
N ILE A 190 1.94 21.99 -10.69
CA ILE A 190 3.17 22.23 -9.91
C ILE A 190 3.97 20.94 -9.79
N VAL A 191 3.33 19.84 -9.37
CA VAL A 191 4.01 18.56 -9.18
C VAL A 191 4.41 17.94 -10.52
N ALA A 192 3.59 18.07 -11.56
CA ALA A 192 3.98 17.63 -12.90
C ALA A 192 5.22 18.38 -13.40
N SER A 193 5.28 19.71 -13.24
CA SER A 193 6.45 20.50 -13.60
C SER A 193 7.68 20.15 -12.75
N LEU A 194 7.52 19.88 -11.45
CA LEU A 194 8.58 19.42 -10.56
C LEU A 194 9.22 18.10 -11.07
N LEU A 195 8.39 17.23 -11.64
CA LEU A 195 8.79 15.93 -12.21
C LEU A 195 9.00 15.99 -13.73
N HIS A 196 9.31 17.17 -14.25
CA HIS A 196 9.64 17.42 -15.66
C HIS A 196 8.58 16.94 -16.67
N GLY A 197 7.31 16.98 -16.26
CA GLY A 197 6.16 16.76 -17.11
C GLY A 197 6.02 17.89 -18.13
N GLY A 198 5.95 17.53 -19.41
CA GLY A 198 5.71 18.49 -20.49
C GLY A 198 4.29 19.08 -20.47
N PRO A 199 3.94 19.97 -21.41
CA PRO A 199 2.60 20.56 -21.47
C PRO A 199 1.48 19.51 -21.59
N GLY A 200 1.75 18.37 -22.24
CA GLY A 200 0.82 17.24 -22.38
C GLY A 200 0.65 16.37 -21.11
N SER A 201 1.51 16.52 -20.10
CA SER A 201 1.34 15.77 -18.85
C SER A 201 0.12 16.26 -18.09
N CYS A 202 -0.58 15.33 -17.44
CA CYS A 202 -1.82 15.57 -16.72
C CYS A 202 -1.92 14.65 -15.50
N GLY A 203 -2.95 14.80 -14.68
CA GLY A 203 -3.13 13.97 -13.50
C GLY A 203 -4.26 14.45 -12.59
N THR A 204 -4.37 13.83 -11.43
CA THR A 204 -5.41 14.11 -10.42
C THR A 204 -4.82 14.07 -9.02
N VAL A 205 -5.36 14.89 -8.11
CA VAL A 205 -5.10 14.74 -6.67
C VAL A 205 -5.93 13.56 -6.14
N THR A 206 -5.30 12.72 -5.34
CA THR A 206 -5.89 11.53 -4.70
C THR A 206 -5.75 11.66 -3.18
N SER A 207 -6.47 10.83 -2.44
CA SER A 207 -6.43 10.81 -0.96
C SER A 207 -5.12 10.29 -0.39
N CYS A 208 -4.42 9.40 -1.11
CA CYS A 208 -3.17 8.80 -0.67
C CYS A 208 -2.46 8.05 -1.80
N GLY A 209 -1.19 7.68 -1.59
CA GLY A 209 -0.41 6.92 -2.57
C GLY A 209 -1.01 5.56 -2.96
N THR A 210 -1.78 4.93 -2.06
CA THR A 210 -2.49 3.68 -2.39
C THR A 210 -3.56 3.92 -3.45
N GLU A 211 -4.33 5.01 -3.34
CA GLU A 211 -5.30 5.37 -4.37
C GLU A 211 -4.61 5.73 -5.69
N SER A 212 -3.49 6.46 -5.65
CA SER A 212 -2.68 6.78 -6.84
C SER A 212 -2.22 5.52 -7.59
N ILE A 213 -1.71 4.53 -6.86
CA ILE A 213 -1.28 3.24 -7.42
C ILE A 213 -2.47 2.46 -8.01
N ILE A 214 -3.59 2.39 -7.29
CA ILE A 214 -4.80 1.69 -7.76
C ILE A 214 -5.33 2.33 -9.05
N LEU A 215 -5.36 3.66 -9.12
CA LEU A 215 -5.81 4.39 -10.30
C LEU A 215 -4.89 4.17 -11.51
N ALA A 216 -3.56 4.13 -11.30
CA ALA A 216 -2.61 3.76 -12.35
C ALA A 216 -2.85 2.34 -12.88
N CYS A 217 -3.05 1.37 -11.97
CA CYS A 217 -3.37 -0.01 -12.33
C CYS A 217 -4.70 -0.10 -13.09
N LEU A 218 -5.72 0.64 -12.65
CA LEU A 218 -7.03 0.74 -13.30
C LEU A 218 -6.90 1.27 -14.73
N ALA A 219 -6.18 2.37 -14.91
CA ALA A 219 -5.95 2.98 -16.22
C ALA A 219 -5.27 2.01 -17.19
N TYR A 220 -4.22 1.31 -16.74
CA TYR A 220 -3.47 0.38 -17.58
C TYR A 220 -4.22 -0.93 -17.85
N ARG A 221 -5.03 -1.41 -16.92
CA ARG A 221 -5.95 -2.53 -17.15
C ARG A 221 -6.99 -2.16 -18.20
N ASN A 222 -7.64 -1.00 -18.07
CA ASN A 222 -8.67 -0.56 -19.02
C ASN A 222 -8.06 -0.37 -20.42
N ARG A 223 -6.86 0.22 -20.52
CA ARG A 223 -6.11 0.27 -21.78
C ARG A 223 -5.78 -1.12 -22.34
N ALA A 224 -5.47 -2.09 -21.49
CA ALA A 224 -5.21 -3.46 -21.93
C ALA A 224 -6.48 -4.13 -22.49
N TYR A 225 -7.65 -3.88 -21.90
CA TYR A 225 -8.93 -4.33 -22.45
C TYR A 225 -9.20 -3.73 -23.83
N ASP A 226 -8.93 -2.44 -24.04
CA ASP A 226 -9.06 -1.81 -25.37
C ASP A 226 -8.14 -2.46 -26.42
N LYS A 227 -7.01 -3.02 -25.99
CA LYS A 227 -6.07 -3.77 -26.83
C LYS A 227 -6.44 -5.26 -26.98
N GLY A 228 -7.58 -5.70 -26.43
CA GLY A 228 -8.04 -7.08 -26.50
C GLY A 228 -7.40 -8.05 -25.50
N ILE A 229 -6.65 -7.55 -24.50
CA ILE A 229 -6.04 -8.39 -23.47
C ILE A 229 -7.09 -8.74 -22.41
N ARG A 230 -7.57 -9.99 -22.39
CA ARG A 230 -8.63 -10.45 -21.49
C ARG A 230 -8.19 -10.73 -20.06
N HIS A 231 -6.91 -11.07 -19.85
CA HIS A 231 -6.37 -11.41 -18.52
C HIS A 231 -5.11 -10.61 -18.22
N PRO A 232 -5.24 -9.28 -18.00
CA PRO A 232 -4.12 -8.38 -17.76
C PRO A 232 -3.20 -8.89 -16.64
N GLU A 233 -1.89 -8.79 -16.86
CA GLU A 233 -0.85 -9.12 -15.90
C GLU A 233 0.07 -7.91 -15.69
N MET A 234 0.35 -7.55 -14.44
CA MET A 234 1.36 -6.54 -14.11
C MET A 234 2.64 -7.20 -13.63
N ILE A 235 3.78 -6.64 -14.04
CA ILE A 235 5.10 -7.12 -13.66
C ILE A 235 5.71 -6.13 -12.66
N VAL A 236 5.93 -6.60 -11.44
CA VAL A 236 6.29 -5.76 -10.30
C VAL A 236 7.53 -6.31 -9.60
N PRO A 237 8.47 -5.48 -9.13
CA PRO A 237 9.51 -5.91 -8.20
C PRO A 237 8.92 -6.47 -6.89
N ILE A 238 9.59 -7.43 -6.24
CA ILE A 238 9.19 -7.89 -4.88
C ILE A 238 9.28 -6.79 -3.81
N THR A 239 9.99 -5.70 -4.09
CA THR A 239 10.16 -4.52 -3.23
C THR A 239 9.12 -3.42 -3.51
N ALA A 240 8.29 -3.58 -4.54
CA ALA A 240 7.22 -2.63 -4.84
C ALA A 240 6.19 -2.58 -3.71
N HIS A 241 5.51 -1.45 -3.56
CA HIS A 241 4.55 -1.26 -2.49
C HIS A 241 3.38 -2.27 -2.57
N THR A 242 2.92 -2.81 -1.44
CA THR A 242 1.82 -3.80 -1.40
C THR A 242 0.47 -3.27 -1.94
N ALA A 243 0.37 -1.96 -2.21
CA ALA A 243 -0.76 -1.40 -2.93
C ALA A 243 -0.92 -2.00 -4.35
N PHE A 244 0.15 -2.51 -4.97
CA PHE A 244 0.04 -3.27 -6.22
C PHE A 244 -0.65 -4.61 -6.00
N ASP A 245 -0.35 -5.35 -4.92
CA ASP A 245 -1.10 -6.56 -4.55
C ASP A 245 -2.57 -6.25 -4.24
N LYS A 246 -2.83 -5.16 -3.51
CA LYS A 246 -4.20 -4.70 -3.25
C LYS A 246 -4.94 -4.37 -4.55
N ALA A 247 -4.28 -3.68 -5.49
CA ALA A 247 -4.83 -3.41 -6.81
C ALA A 247 -5.06 -4.69 -7.62
N SER A 248 -4.16 -5.69 -7.52
CA SER A 248 -4.31 -7.02 -8.13
C SER A 248 -5.63 -7.66 -7.72
N GLN A 249 -5.89 -7.69 -6.41
CA GLN A 249 -7.09 -8.28 -5.83
C GLN A 249 -8.34 -7.50 -6.22
N LEU A 250 -8.31 -6.17 -6.04
CA LEU A 250 -9.47 -5.29 -6.29
C LEU A 250 -9.86 -5.25 -7.78
N LEU A 251 -8.88 -5.23 -8.68
CA LEU A 251 -9.10 -4.99 -10.11
C LEU A 251 -9.03 -6.27 -10.95
N HIS A 252 -8.78 -7.42 -10.32
CA HIS A 252 -8.57 -8.72 -10.94
C HIS A 252 -7.46 -8.71 -12.01
N ILE A 253 -6.34 -8.05 -11.71
CA ILE A 253 -5.13 -8.03 -12.54
C ILE A 253 -4.18 -9.09 -11.97
N ARG A 254 -3.64 -10.00 -12.79
CA ARG A 254 -2.63 -10.94 -12.29
C ARG A 254 -1.34 -10.20 -11.95
N ILE A 255 -0.65 -10.62 -10.90
CA ILE A 255 0.57 -9.97 -10.44
C ILE A 255 1.74 -10.94 -10.52
N ARG A 256 2.80 -10.51 -11.21
CA ARG A 256 4.04 -11.27 -11.32
C ARG A 256 5.19 -10.53 -10.66
N HIS A 257 5.63 -11.07 -9.54
CA HIS A 257 6.74 -10.54 -8.75
C HIS A 257 8.10 -10.93 -9.32
N ILE A 258 8.98 -9.95 -9.46
CA ILE A 258 10.35 -10.08 -9.96
C ILE A 258 11.33 -9.91 -8.80
N ARG A 259 12.28 -10.84 -8.70
CA ARG A 259 13.32 -10.81 -7.68
C ARG A 259 14.23 -9.60 -7.86
N VAL A 260 14.77 -9.13 -6.75
CA VAL A 260 15.78 -8.09 -6.70
C VAL A 260 17.17 -8.68 -6.53
N ASP A 261 18.19 -7.89 -6.85
CA ASP A 261 19.58 -8.21 -6.61
C ASP A 261 20.00 -7.96 -5.14
N LYS A 262 21.30 -8.11 -4.86
CA LYS A 262 21.88 -7.87 -3.53
C LYS A 262 21.71 -6.42 -3.03
N ASN A 263 21.58 -5.47 -3.96
CA ASN A 263 21.38 -4.06 -3.67
C ASN A 263 19.88 -3.72 -3.62
N GLN A 264 18.99 -4.71 -3.62
CA GLN A 264 17.54 -4.54 -3.57
C GLN A 264 16.96 -3.78 -4.78
N ARG A 265 17.69 -3.79 -5.92
CA ARG A 265 17.22 -3.28 -7.22
C ARG A 265 16.64 -4.43 -8.03
N VAL A 266 15.57 -4.19 -8.79
CA VAL A 266 14.96 -5.23 -9.61
C VAL A 266 15.91 -5.77 -10.69
N ASP A 267 15.94 -7.11 -10.86
CA ASP A 267 16.64 -7.74 -11.99
C ASP A 267 15.87 -7.45 -13.29
N THR A 268 16.36 -6.49 -14.07
CA THR A 268 15.78 -6.08 -15.36
C THR A 268 15.80 -7.21 -16.40
N GLY A 269 16.76 -8.13 -16.31
CA GLY A 269 16.82 -9.32 -17.15
C GLY A 269 15.70 -10.31 -16.80
N ALA A 270 15.43 -10.51 -15.52
CA ALA A 270 14.30 -11.31 -15.05
C ALA A 270 12.96 -10.65 -15.40
N MET A 271 12.84 -9.34 -15.25
CA MET A 271 11.67 -8.56 -15.67
C MET A 271 11.41 -8.73 -17.17
N LYS A 272 12.45 -8.62 -18.02
CA LYS A 272 12.33 -8.85 -19.46
C LYS A 272 11.82 -10.26 -19.79
N ARG A 273 12.36 -11.30 -19.14
CA ARG A 273 11.90 -12.70 -19.31
C ARG A 273 10.47 -12.90 -18.82
N ALA A 274 9.96 -12.00 -17.99
CA ALA A 274 8.63 -12.10 -17.44
C ALA A 274 7.54 -11.54 -18.36
N ILE A 275 7.90 -10.63 -19.27
CA ILE A 275 6.99 -10.00 -20.23
C ILE A 275 6.36 -11.05 -21.15
N ASN A 276 5.05 -10.96 -21.32
CA ASN A 276 4.26 -11.77 -22.24
C ASN A 276 3.15 -10.94 -22.92
N ASN A 277 2.27 -11.60 -23.68
CA ASN A 277 1.19 -10.94 -24.42
C ASN A 277 0.01 -10.48 -23.54
N GLU A 278 -0.02 -10.86 -22.27
CA GLU A 278 -1.01 -10.48 -21.28
C GLU A 278 -0.51 -9.32 -20.39
N THR A 279 0.77 -8.91 -20.53
CA THR A 279 1.37 -7.85 -19.72
C THR A 279 0.75 -6.47 -20.01
N CYS A 280 0.15 -5.85 -18.99
CA CYS A 280 -0.50 -4.55 -19.10
C CYS A 280 0.30 -3.38 -18.54
N MET A 281 1.26 -3.63 -17.62
CA MET A 281 2.13 -2.58 -17.07
C MET A 281 3.42 -3.16 -16.46
N LEU A 282 4.47 -2.34 -16.49
CA LEU A 282 5.69 -2.52 -15.70
C LEU A 282 5.70 -1.52 -14.54
N VAL A 283 6.29 -1.92 -13.41
CA VAL A 283 6.41 -1.08 -12.21
C VAL A 283 7.87 -0.95 -11.82
N ALA A 284 8.23 0.23 -11.33
CA ALA A 284 9.52 0.51 -10.72
C ALA A 284 9.35 1.50 -9.56
N SER A 285 10.20 1.45 -8.55
CA SER A 285 10.12 2.32 -7.37
C SER A 285 11.25 3.34 -7.31
N ALA A 286 10.92 4.56 -6.90
CA ALA A 286 11.85 5.68 -6.78
C ALA A 286 11.65 6.48 -5.47
N PRO A 287 12.17 5.99 -4.33
CA PRO A 287 12.72 4.65 -4.08
C PRO A 287 11.65 3.66 -3.59
N ASN A 288 12.03 2.38 -3.41
CA ASN A 288 11.19 1.42 -2.69
C ASN A 288 11.12 1.72 -1.18
N PHE A 289 9.98 1.40 -0.56
CA PHE A 289 9.75 1.64 0.87
C PHE A 289 10.70 0.83 1.76
N SER A 290 10.95 -0.43 1.41
CA SER A 290 11.65 -1.36 2.30
C SER A 290 13.09 -0.94 2.59
N THR A 291 13.84 -0.51 1.58
CA THR A 291 15.29 -0.30 1.67
C THR A 291 15.77 1.06 1.16
N GLY A 292 14.86 1.94 0.72
CA GLY A 292 15.26 3.26 0.21
C GLY A 292 16.02 3.22 -1.12
N THR A 293 16.01 2.08 -1.80
CA THR A 293 16.74 1.88 -3.05
C THR A 293 15.88 2.32 -4.24
N VAL A 294 16.47 3.09 -5.16
CA VAL A 294 15.87 3.48 -6.45
C VAL A 294 16.13 2.38 -7.48
N ASP A 295 15.09 1.92 -8.17
CA ASP A 295 15.23 0.97 -9.29
C ASP A 295 15.90 1.63 -10.50
N ASN A 296 16.47 0.82 -11.40
CA ASN A 296 17.01 1.35 -12.67
C ASN A 296 15.87 1.69 -13.65
N ILE A 297 15.28 2.88 -13.48
CA ILE A 297 14.12 3.34 -14.25
C ILE A 297 14.42 3.41 -15.75
N GLU A 298 15.61 3.88 -16.15
CA GLU A 298 16.00 3.97 -17.55
C GLU A 298 16.02 2.59 -18.24
N ALA A 299 16.59 1.58 -17.57
CA ALA A 299 16.63 0.23 -18.11
C ALA A 299 15.22 -0.38 -18.25
N ILE A 300 14.34 -0.16 -17.26
CA ILE A 300 12.95 -0.64 -17.30
C ILE A 300 12.16 0.13 -18.37
N ALA A 301 12.38 1.44 -18.51
CA ALA A 301 11.78 2.27 -19.54
C ALA A 301 12.18 1.80 -20.95
N GLY A 302 13.42 1.35 -21.14
CA GLY A 302 13.85 0.72 -22.39
C GLY A 302 13.06 -0.56 -22.73
N LEU A 303 12.70 -1.38 -21.72
CA LEU A 303 11.79 -2.52 -21.90
C LEU A 303 10.37 -2.04 -22.24
N ALA A 304 9.85 -1.07 -21.48
CA ALA A 304 8.52 -0.50 -21.67
C ALA A 304 8.31 -0.03 -23.11
N GLN A 305 9.27 0.74 -23.65
CA GLN A 305 9.26 1.22 -25.02
C GLN A 305 9.36 0.09 -26.03
N ARG A 306 10.32 -0.83 -25.85
CA ARG A 306 10.53 -1.96 -26.76
C ARG A 306 9.30 -2.84 -26.94
N TYR A 307 8.54 -3.06 -25.87
CA TYR A 307 7.37 -3.93 -25.87
C TYR A 307 6.03 -3.18 -25.96
N GLY A 308 6.03 -1.84 -25.99
CA GLY A 308 4.81 -1.02 -26.06
C GLY A 308 3.92 -1.11 -24.81
N ILE A 309 4.54 -1.37 -23.65
CA ILE A 309 3.90 -1.58 -22.35
C ILE A 309 4.10 -0.31 -21.50
N PRO A 310 3.05 0.24 -20.87
CA PRO A 310 3.18 1.36 -19.94
C PRO A 310 4.12 1.06 -18.76
N LEU A 311 4.91 2.04 -18.35
CA LEU A 311 5.72 2.01 -17.13
C LEU A 311 5.15 3.00 -16.11
N HIS A 312 4.83 2.49 -14.92
CA HIS A 312 4.54 3.27 -13.73
C HIS A 312 5.79 3.39 -12.86
N VAL A 313 6.15 4.62 -12.48
CA VAL A 313 7.17 4.88 -11.47
C VAL A 313 6.47 5.25 -10.16
N ASP A 314 6.62 4.39 -9.15
CA ASP A 314 6.16 4.69 -7.80
C ASP A 314 7.17 5.62 -7.12
N ALA A 315 6.91 6.91 -7.20
CA ALA A 315 7.65 7.95 -6.48
C ALA A 315 6.82 8.50 -5.31
N CYS A 316 5.88 7.71 -4.75
CA CYS A 316 5.11 8.12 -3.58
C CYS A 316 6.04 8.56 -2.45
N LEU A 317 7.14 7.83 -2.22
CA LEU A 317 8.13 8.21 -1.22
C LEU A 317 9.09 9.29 -1.75
N GLY A 318 9.70 9.13 -2.94
CA GLY A 318 10.80 10.00 -3.37
C GLY A 318 10.42 11.23 -4.18
N GLY A 319 9.17 11.40 -4.60
CA GLY A 319 8.78 12.43 -5.57
C GLY A 319 8.96 13.88 -5.11
N PHE A 320 9.00 14.12 -3.80
CA PHE A 320 9.36 15.42 -3.19
C PHE A 320 10.74 15.42 -2.53
N LEU A 321 11.54 14.38 -2.73
CA LEU A 321 12.91 14.29 -2.21
C LEU A 321 13.91 14.31 -3.37
N LEU A 322 13.80 13.36 -4.31
CA LEU A 322 14.73 13.16 -5.42
C LEU A 322 14.98 14.42 -6.28
N PRO A 323 13.95 15.22 -6.68
CA PRO A 323 14.20 16.43 -7.46
C PRO A 323 15.04 17.48 -6.70
N PHE A 324 14.92 17.52 -5.37
CA PHE A 324 15.63 18.48 -4.54
C PHE A 324 17.00 17.95 -4.11
N MET A 325 17.15 16.63 -4.03
CA MET A 325 18.46 15.99 -3.94
C MET A 325 19.35 16.31 -5.14
N GLU A 326 18.79 16.24 -6.36
CA GLU A 326 19.50 16.59 -7.60
C GLU A 326 19.97 18.05 -7.58
N ARG A 327 19.17 18.97 -7.02
CA ARG A 327 19.55 20.39 -6.84
C ARG A 327 20.60 20.63 -5.76
N CYS A 328 20.80 19.68 -4.86
CA CYS A 328 21.84 19.70 -3.84
C CYS A 328 23.09 18.92 -4.31
N ASP A 329 23.23 18.68 -5.61
CA ASP A 329 24.35 17.97 -6.24
C ASP A 329 24.54 16.52 -5.74
N TYR A 330 23.50 15.91 -5.17
CA TYR A 330 23.53 14.48 -4.86
C TYR A 330 23.28 13.64 -6.12
N PRO A 331 23.92 12.46 -6.22
CA PRO A 331 23.67 11.55 -7.34
C PRO A 331 22.23 11.04 -7.26
N VAL A 332 21.43 11.34 -8.30
CA VAL A 332 20.05 10.87 -8.43
C VAL A 332 19.90 10.22 -9.82
N PRO A 333 19.59 8.92 -9.89
CA PRO A 333 19.24 8.29 -11.16
C PRO A 333 18.03 8.97 -11.79
N SER A 334 18.01 9.12 -13.12
CA SER A 334 16.84 9.64 -13.84
C SER A 334 15.64 8.74 -13.59
N PHE A 335 14.55 9.32 -13.06
CA PHE A 335 13.38 8.55 -12.62
C PHE A 335 12.03 9.10 -13.11
N ASP A 336 12.00 10.35 -13.59
CA ASP A 336 10.76 11.09 -13.85
C ASP A 336 10.38 11.14 -15.35
N PHE A 337 9.55 12.11 -15.76
CA PHE A 337 9.08 12.21 -17.13
C PHE A 337 10.18 12.57 -18.16
N ARG A 338 11.40 12.91 -17.73
CA ARG A 338 12.58 12.99 -18.62
C ARG A 338 12.88 11.64 -19.28
N VAL A 339 12.60 10.54 -18.59
CA VAL A 339 12.78 9.19 -19.11
C VAL A 339 11.61 8.83 -20.03
N ALA A 340 11.86 8.80 -21.35
CA ALA A 340 10.81 8.73 -22.37
C ALA A 340 9.85 7.52 -22.26
N GLY A 341 10.27 6.40 -21.64
CA GLY A 341 9.42 5.24 -21.41
C GLY A 341 8.47 5.33 -20.21
N VAL A 342 8.67 6.29 -19.30
CA VAL A 342 7.81 6.49 -18.12
C VAL A 342 6.47 7.07 -18.55
N THR A 343 5.36 6.39 -18.26
CA THR A 343 4.01 6.82 -18.67
C THR A 343 3.14 7.33 -17.53
N SER A 344 3.45 6.98 -16.28
CA SER A 344 2.84 7.58 -15.09
C SER A 344 3.79 7.61 -13.90
N ILE A 345 3.51 8.51 -12.97
CA ILE A 345 4.24 8.65 -11.70
C ILE A 345 3.24 8.91 -10.58
N SER A 346 3.30 8.13 -9.49
CA SER A 346 2.63 8.47 -8.23
C SER A 346 3.57 9.30 -7.35
N CYS A 347 3.05 10.29 -6.61
CA CYS A 347 3.85 11.19 -5.78
C CYS A 347 3.05 11.63 -4.56
N ASP A 348 3.61 11.56 -3.35
CA ASP A 348 2.87 11.91 -2.12
C ASP A 348 3.38 13.22 -1.48
N PRO A 349 2.67 14.36 -1.65
CA PRO A 349 2.96 15.58 -0.89
C PRO A 349 2.83 15.39 0.62
N HIS A 350 1.95 14.50 1.12
CA HIS A 350 1.80 14.25 2.58
C HIS A 350 2.98 13.47 3.22
N LYS A 351 4.03 13.25 2.43
CA LYS A 351 5.36 12.75 2.85
C LYS A 351 6.35 13.92 2.78
N TYR A 352 7.34 13.88 1.89
CA TYR A 352 8.35 14.95 1.77
C TYR A 352 7.86 16.23 1.10
N GLY A 353 6.59 16.30 0.65
CA GLY A 353 5.96 17.59 0.34
C GLY A 353 5.54 18.35 1.61
N PHE A 354 5.62 17.70 2.78
CA PHE A 354 5.32 18.22 4.12
C PHE A 354 3.88 18.70 4.32
N THR A 355 2.94 18.19 3.50
CA THR A 355 1.53 18.53 3.63
C THR A 355 0.88 17.69 4.73
N PRO A 356 -0.26 18.14 5.30
CA PRO A 356 -1.10 17.30 6.14
C PRO A 356 -1.51 16.00 5.42
N LYS A 357 -1.88 14.97 6.19
CA LYS A 357 -2.34 13.69 5.67
C LYS A 357 -3.59 13.86 4.81
N GLY A 358 -3.77 12.96 3.84
CA GLY A 358 -4.94 12.95 2.96
C GLY A 358 -4.69 13.49 1.55
N SER A 359 -3.43 13.51 1.08
CA SER A 359 -3.09 14.03 -0.24
C SER A 359 -1.95 13.28 -0.92
N SER A 360 -2.20 12.87 -2.16
CA SER A 360 -1.25 12.28 -3.11
C SER A 360 -1.62 12.70 -4.53
N LEU A 361 -0.80 12.34 -5.50
CA LEU A 361 -1.07 12.54 -6.91
C LEU A 361 -0.78 11.29 -7.71
N ILE A 362 -1.59 11.09 -8.74
CA ILE A 362 -1.25 10.28 -9.90
C ILE A 362 -1.11 11.17 -11.12
N LEU A 363 0.05 11.12 -11.77
CA LEU A 363 0.36 11.87 -12.97
C LEU A 363 0.57 10.91 -14.14
N TYR A 364 0.18 11.34 -15.33
CA TYR A 364 0.36 10.65 -16.59
C TYR A 364 1.08 11.52 -17.59
N ARG A 365 1.88 10.89 -18.46
CA ARG A 365 2.56 11.57 -19.57
C ARG A 365 1.57 12.18 -20.56
N ASP A 366 0.42 11.53 -20.76
CA ASP A 366 -0.55 11.88 -21.79
C ASP A 366 -1.99 11.64 -21.31
N ILE A 367 -2.92 12.47 -21.79
CA ILE A 367 -4.33 12.46 -21.41
C ILE A 367 -5.05 11.16 -21.81
N SER A 368 -4.58 10.46 -22.84
CA SER A 368 -5.13 9.16 -23.23
C SER A 368 -5.01 8.10 -22.13
N PHE A 369 -4.01 8.20 -21.25
CA PHE A 369 -3.91 7.33 -20.07
C PHE A 369 -4.85 7.78 -18.97
N LEU A 370 -4.93 9.09 -18.71
CA LEU A 370 -5.80 9.66 -17.69
C LEU A 370 -7.27 9.31 -17.94
N HIS A 371 -7.74 9.39 -19.19
CA HIS A 371 -9.11 9.02 -19.56
C HIS A 371 -9.44 7.55 -19.28
N LYS A 372 -8.45 6.67 -19.11
CA LYS A 372 -8.68 5.26 -18.77
C LYS A 372 -8.93 5.02 -17.29
N GLN A 373 -8.64 6.00 -16.42
CA GLN A 373 -8.94 5.91 -14.99
C GLN A 373 -10.33 6.48 -14.65
N TYR A 374 -10.87 7.38 -15.48
CA TYR A 374 -12.14 8.04 -15.21
C TYR A 374 -13.30 7.06 -15.17
N PHE A 375 -14.25 7.33 -14.28
CA PHE A 375 -15.55 6.69 -14.28
C PHE A 375 -16.58 7.64 -14.88
N CYS A 376 -17.47 7.11 -15.73
CA CYS A 376 -18.63 7.83 -16.25
C CYS A 376 -19.81 6.87 -16.34
N ASN A 377 -20.96 7.31 -15.80
CA ASN A 377 -22.25 6.65 -15.99
C ASN A 377 -23.25 7.67 -16.52
N SER A 378 -23.58 7.54 -17.82
CA SER A 378 -24.53 8.41 -18.51
C SER A 378 -25.99 7.98 -18.36
N GLU A 379 -26.26 6.80 -17.80
CA GLU A 379 -27.60 6.19 -17.71
C GLU A 379 -28.17 6.20 -16.29
N TRP A 380 -27.43 6.74 -15.33
CA TRP A 380 -27.89 6.78 -13.94
C TRP A 380 -29.09 7.74 -13.78
N PRO A 381 -30.21 7.33 -13.13
CA PRO A 381 -31.38 8.19 -12.95
C PRO A 381 -31.13 9.50 -12.17
N GLY A 382 -30.04 9.58 -11.40
CA GLY A 382 -29.62 10.80 -10.69
C GLY A 382 -28.92 11.84 -11.58
N GLY A 383 -28.78 11.57 -12.88
CA GLY A 383 -28.07 12.41 -13.85
C GLY A 383 -26.74 11.80 -14.29
N ILE A 384 -26.09 12.44 -15.27
CA ILE A 384 -24.76 12.01 -15.73
C ILE A 384 -23.77 12.15 -14.57
N TYR A 385 -23.17 11.03 -14.16
CA TYR A 385 -22.21 10.99 -13.06
C TYR A 385 -20.82 10.69 -13.59
N SER A 386 -19.82 11.48 -13.19
CA SER A 386 -18.43 11.26 -13.59
C SER A 386 -17.47 11.63 -12.48
N THR A 387 -16.46 10.80 -12.25
CA THR A 387 -15.42 11.04 -11.24
C THR A 387 -14.02 10.82 -11.82
N PRO A 388 -13.05 11.68 -11.46
CA PRO A 388 -11.69 11.55 -11.95
C PRO A 388 -10.84 10.55 -11.13
N THR A 389 -11.33 10.13 -9.97
CA THR A 389 -10.66 9.25 -8.98
C THR A 389 -11.64 8.19 -8.46
N LEU A 390 -11.24 7.39 -7.45
CA LEU A 390 -12.12 6.36 -6.87
C LEU A 390 -13.30 6.96 -6.09
N LEU A 391 -13.14 8.18 -5.59
CA LEU A 391 -14.08 8.83 -4.69
C LEU A 391 -15.08 9.73 -5.44
N GLY A 392 -16.29 9.83 -4.90
CA GLY A 392 -17.31 10.81 -5.28
C GLY A 392 -17.08 12.14 -4.57
N SER A 393 -17.74 12.35 -3.42
CA SER A 393 -17.43 13.47 -2.53
C SER A 393 -15.99 13.34 -2.03
N ARG A 394 -15.23 14.45 -2.07
CA ARG A 394 -13.81 14.48 -1.72
C ARG A 394 -13.50 15.70 -0.85
N ASP A 395 -12.56 15.52 0.06
CA ASP A 395 -12.11 16.55 0.98
C ASP A 395 -11.36 17.69 0.25
N GLY A 396 -12.02 18.83 0.09
CA GLY A 396 -11.41 20.03 -0.47
C GLY A 396 -10.41 20.72 0.46
N CYS A 397 -10.46 20.47 1.78
CA CYS A 397 -9.44 20.97 2.71
C CYS A 397 -8.09 20.33 2.42
N ALA A 398 -8.03 19.02 2.19
CA ALA A 398 -6.78 18.33 1.88
C ALA A 398 -6.09 18.93 0.63
N ILE A 399 -6.88 19.27 -0.40
CA ILE A 399 -6.41 19.95 -1.61
C ILE A 399 -5.87 21.35 -1.27
N ALA A 400 -6.64 22.15 -0.53
CA ALA A 400 -6.26 23.53 -0.19
C ALA A 400 -5.02 23.58 0.72
N LEU A 401 -4.91 22.67 1.69
CA LEU A 401 -3.74 22.54 2.57
C LEU A 401 -2.51 22.11 1.80
N THR A 402 -2.66 21.18 0.85
CA THR A 402 -1.59 20.80 -0.07
C THR A 402 -1.11 22.01 -0.85
N TRP A 403 -2.03 22.70 -1.52
CA TRP A 403 -1.75 23.91 -2.30
C TRP A 403 -1.01 24.96 -1.46
N ALA A 404 -1.50 25.27 -0.26
CA ALA A 404 -0.90 26.26 0.63
C ALA A 404 0.52 25.86 1.06
N THR A 405 0.74 24.58 1.36
CA THR A 405 2.06 24.05 1.75
C THR A 405 3.06 24.17 0.60
N LEU A 406 2.67 23.76 -0.62
CA LEU A 406 3.55 23.84 -1.79
C LEU A 406 3.99 25.29 -2.06
N LEU A 407 3.08 26.25 -1.90
CA LEU A 407 3.39 27.67 -2.07
C LEU A 407 4.20 28.25 -0.92
N PHE A 408 3.98 27.78 0.31
CA PHE A 408 4.75 28.20 1.48
C PHE A 408 6.22 27.82 1.37
N PHE A 409 6.51 26.56 1.01
CA PHE A 409 7.89 26.11 0.79
C PHE A 409 8.50 26.72 -0.47
N GLY A 410 7.69 26.80 -1.54
CA GLY A 410 8.10 27.38 -2.81
C GLY A 410 9.28 26.68 -3.47
N GLN A 411 9.71 27.20 -4.62
CA GLN A 411 10.85 26.66 -5.35
C GLN A 411 12.14 27.47 -5.13
N HIS A 412 12.05 28.71 -4.64
CA HIS A 412 13.17 29.64 -4.47
C HIS A 412 12.93 30.50 -3.21
N GLY A 413 13.96 30.72 -2.39
CA GLY A 413 13.88 31.63 -1.25
C GLY A 413 13.77 33.11 -1.69
N LEU A 414 13.11 33.94 -0.88
CA LEU A 414 12.92 35.38 -1.15
C LEU A 414 14.21 36.22 -1.05
N VAL A 415 15.32 35.64 -0.59
CA VAL A 415 16.59 36.33 -0.37
C VAL A 415 17.67 35.66 -1.21
N LEU A 416 18.46 36.46 -1.93
CA LEU A 416 19.51 36.07 -2.90
C LEU A 416 20.62 35.13 -2.37
N ASN A 417 20.57 34.66 -1.12
CA ASN A 417 21.54 33.75 -0.51
C ASN A 417 20.91 32.66 0.38
N LEU A 418 19.59 32.47 0.34
CA LEU A 418 18.90 31.37 1.04
C LEU A 418 18.45 30.31 0.03
N ASN A 419 18.92 29.08 0.22
CA ASN A 419 18.54 27.89 -0.53
C ASN A 419 17.01 27.70 -0.54
N CYS A 420 16.45 27.11 -1.60
CA CYS A 420 15.05 26.66 -1.63
C CYS A 420 14.74 25.83 -0.37
N LEU A 421 13.64 26.12 0.34
CA LEU A 421 13.30 25.41 1.59
C LEU A 421 13.22 23.89 1.40
N TYR A 422 12.68 23.42 0.27
CA TYR A 422 12.69 22.00 -0.06
C TYR A 422 14.10 21.43 -0.26
N SER A 423 15.01 22.18 -0.90
CA SER A 423 16.43 21.78 -1.04
C SER A 423 17.15 21.74 0.30
N GLU A 424 16.91 22.70 1.19
CA GLU A 424 17.46 22.66 2.55
C GLU A 424 16.95 21.44 3.33
N CYS A 425 15.63 21.19 3.28
CA CYS A 425 15.03 20.02 3.91
C CYS A 425 15.60 18.71 3.35
N ALA A 426 15.69 18.59 2.02
CA ALA A 426 16.27 17.43 1.36
C ALA A 426 17.75 17.24 1.73
N HIS A 427 18.54 18.31 1.76
CA HIS A 427 19.94 18.28 2.18
C HIS A 427 20.09 17.75 3.61
N ARG A 428 19.33 18.31 4.56
CA ARG A 428 19.34 17.86 5.96
C ARG A 428 18.94 16.39 6.11
N ILE A 429 17.90 15.96 5.40
CA ILE A 429 17.42 14.57 5.42
C ILE A 429 18.48 13.62 4.86
N VAL A 430 19.09 13.95 3.72
CA VAL A 430 20.11 13.08 3.09
C VAL A 430 21.39 13.02 3.90
N GLU A 431 21.89 14.14 4.43
CA GLU A 431 23.08 14.13 5.30
C GLU A 431 22.84 13.32 6.57
N THR A 432 21.67 13.47 7.19
CA THR A 432 21.27 12.66 8.35
C THR A 432 21.18 11.18 7.98
N THR A 433 20.64 10.85 6.81
CA THR A 433 20.56 9.47 6.30
C THR A 433 21.96 8.88 6.09
N ARG A 434 22.87 9.64 5.49
CA ARG A 434 24.28 9.23 5.27
C ARG A 434 25.02 9.02 6.57
N LYS A 435 24.81 9.90 7.55
CA LYS A 435 25.37 9.77 8.90
C LYS A 435 24.87 8.50 9.60
N ILE A 436 23.56 8.25 9.57
CA ILE A 436 22.96 7.03 10.14
C ILE A 436 23.49 5.80 9.41
N ARG A 437 23.55 5.82 8.07
CA ARG A 437 24.14 4.74 7.26
C ARG A 437 25.57 4.43 7.72
N ALA A 438 26.43 5.43 7.77
CA ALA A 438 27.84 5.26 8.18
C ALA A 438 27.96 4.74 9.62
N GLY A 439 27.12 5.24 10.53
CA GLY A 439 27.07 4.75 11.91
C GLY A 439 26.62 3.30 12.03
N VAL A 440 25.60 2.89 11.26
CA VAL A 440 25.14 1.50 11.21
C VAL A 440 26.18 0.58 10.59
N GLU A 441 26.86 1.01 9.52
CA GLU A 441 27.96 0.26 8.88
C GLU A 441 29.16 0.08 9.82
N ALA A 442 29.39 1.01 10.75
CA ALA A 442 30.45 0.92 11.75
C ALA A 442 30.16 -0.10 12.87
N ILE A 443 28.91 -0.55 13.04
CA ILE A 443 28.53 -1.54 14.06
C ILE A 443 28.78 -2.97 13.50
N PRO A 444 29.74 -3.76 14.03
CA PRO A 444 30.21 -5.00 13.40
C PRO A 444 29.17 -6.12 13.20
N HIS A 445 28.03 -6.01 13.87
CA HIS A 445 26.99 -7.04 13.91
C HIS A 445 25.75 -6.68 13.09
N LEU A 446 25.74 -5.48 12.51
CA LEU A 446 24.68 -5.03 11.61
C LEU A 446 25.14 -5.13 10.16
N THR A 447 24.19 -5.25 9.26
CA THR A 447 24.42 -5.28 7.81
C THR A 447 23.34 -4.47 7.13
N ILE A 448 23.74 -3.47 6.36
CA ILE A 448 22.83 -2.66 5.54
C ILE A 448 22.14 -3.55 4.49
N LEU A 449 20.85 -3.33 4.31
CA LEU A 449 20.04 -3.94 3.27
C LEU A 449 19.78 -2.92 2.16
N GLY A 450 20.18 -3.25 0.94
CA GLY A 450 20.02 -2.38 -0.23
C GLY A 450 21.09 -1.29 -0.30
N ASP A 451 20.78 -0.21 -1.02
CA ASP A 451 21.65 0.96 -1.17
C ASP A 451 20.91 2.22 -0.69
N PRO A 452 21.07 2.60 0.60
CA PRO A 452 20.33 3.70 1.21
C PRO A 452 20.93 5.04 0.79
N GLU A 453 20.63 5.47 -0.44
CA GLU A 453 21.06 6.76 -1.01
C GLU A 453 20.02 7.88 -0.81
N THR A 454 18.81 7.53 -0.36
CA THR A 454 17.68 8.46 -0.22
C THR A 454 17.42 8.83 1.24
N SER A 455 16.30 8.39 1.82
CA SER A 455 15.89 8.72 3.18
C SER A 455 15.67 7.51 4.08
N VAL A 456 15.83 6.29 3.57
CA VAL A 456 15.57 5.07 4.34
C VAL A 456 16.87 4.32 4.53
N VAL A 457 17.20 3.97 5.77
CA VAL A 457 18.31 3.07 6.12
C VAL A 457 17.74 1.77 6.66
N ALA A 458 17.82 0.71 5.85
CA ALA A 458 17.41 -0.63 6.26
C ALA A 458 18.63 -1.46 6.66
N PHE A 459 18.49 -2.26 7.72
CA PHE A 459 19.57 -3.09 8.22
C PHE A 459 19.05 -4.38 8.89
N SER A 460 19.94 -5.35 9.01
CA SER A 460 19.69 -6.67 9.57
C SER A 460 20.87 -7.15 10.41
N SER A 461 20.70 -8.27 11.12
CA SER A 461 21.75 -8.94 11.89
C SER A 461 21.65 -10.45 11.69
N LYS A 462 22.81 -11.11 11.60
CA LYS A 462 22.92 -12.58 11.65
C LYS A 462 23.32 -13.10 13.03
N LYS A 463 23.62 -12.20 13.97
CA LYS A 463 24.17 -12.55 15.28
C LYS A 463 23.10 -12.62 16.37
N PHE A 464 22.02 -11.87 16.22
CA PHE A 464 20.87 -11.85 17.12
C PHE A 464 19.59 -11.60 16.31
N SER A 465 18.43 -11.79 16.94
CA SER A 465 17.14 -11.46 16.33
C SER A 465 17.02 -9.95 16.11
N ILE A 466 16.94 -9.52 14.85
CA ILE A 466 16.74 -8.10 14.50
C ILE A 466 15.40 -7.55 15.04
N TYR A 467 14.40 -8.41 15.19
CA TYR A 467 13.13 -8.05 15.81
C TYR A 467 13.25 -7.86 17.33
N GLY A 468 14.14 -8.62 17.97
CA GLY A 468 14.49 -8.39 19.38
C GLY A 468 15.18 -7.05 19.59
N LEU A 469 16.03 -6.64 18.66
CA LEU A 469 16.60 -5.29 18.64
C LEU A 469 15.51 -4.22 18.48
N ALA A 470 14.56 -4.42 17.56
CA ALA A 470 13.43 -3.51 17.38
C ALA A 470 12.62 -3.31 18.68
N ASP A 471 12.29 -4.39 19.39
CA ASP A 471 11.55 -4.33 20.65
C ASP A 471 12.32 -3.61 21.77
N ARG A 472 13.65 -3.75 21.80
CA ARG A 472 14.51 -3.06 22.77
C ARG A 472 14.61 -1.58 22.47
N MET A 473 14.84 -1.23 21.20
CA MET A 473 14.79 0.15 20.73
C MET A 473 13.42 0.78 21.05
N ASN A 474 12.33 0.03 20.90
CA ASN A 474 10.98 0.49 21.26
C ASN A 474 10.83 0.83 22.75
N LYS A 475 11.43 0.06 23.65
CA LYS A 475 11.46 0.39 25.09
C LYS A 475 12.24 1.67 25.40
N LEU A 476 13.20 2.04 24.55
CA LEU A 476 13.91 3.33 24.59
C LEU A 476 13.12 4.45 23.86
N GLY A 477 11.90 4.18 23.42
CA GLY A 477 11.03 5.14 22.73
C GLY A 477 11.18 5.18 21.21
N TRP A 478 12.08 4.38 20.62
CA TRP A 478 12.29 4.34 19.17
C TRP A 478 11.28 3.43 18.46
N SER A 479 10.49 4.00 17.56
CA SER A 479 9.57 3.24 16.71
C SER A 479 10.20 3.00 15.34
N LEU A 480 10.83 1.83 15.19
CA LEU A 480 11.42 1.36 13.93
C LEU A 480 10.40 0.55 13.12
N THR A 481 10.53 0.57 11.80
CA THR A 481 9.67 -0.24 10.94
C THR A 481 10.27 -1.62 10.74
N THR A 482 9.50 -2.65 11.02
CA THR A 482 9.91 -4.05 10.87
C THR A 482 9.73 -4.53 9.43
N LEU A 483 10.72 -5.24 8.91
CA LEU A 483 10.77 -5.79 7.55
C LEU A 483 10.83 -7.31 7.56
N GLN A 484 10.53 -7.94 6.42
CA GLN A 484 10.62 -9.38 6.23
C GLN A 484 11.04 -9.72 4.80
N ASN A 485 11.61 -10.93 4.62
CA ASN A 485 12.10 -11.46 3.35
C ASN A 485 13.15 -10.55 2.63
N PRO A 486 14.30 -10.25 3.26
CA PRO A 486 14.85 -10.85 4.48
C PRO A 486 14.40 -10.16 5.78
N ALA A 487 14.62 -10.81 6.92
CA ALA A 487 14.38 -10.19 8.22
C ALA A 487 15.23 -8.92 8.36
N GLY A 488 14.61 -7.83 8.79
CA GLY A 488 15.28 -6.54 8.93
C GLY A 488 14.42 -5.52 9.64
N VAL A 489 14.99 -4.35 9.88
CA VAL A 489 14.28 -3.14 10.28
C VAL A 489 14.77 -1.97 9.45
N HIS A 490 13.98 -0.91 9.36
CA HIS A 490 14.49 0.36 8.84
C HIS A 490 14.11 1.55 9.71
N ILE A 491 14.85 2.62 9.49
CA ILE A 491 14.48 3.97 9.87
C ILE A 491 14.31 4.81 8.59
N CYS A 492 13.13 5.40 8.44
CA CYS A 492 12.81 6.37 7.39
C CYS A 492 13.02 7.77 7.97
N VAL A 493 14.10 8.43 7.55
CA VAL A 493 14.54 9.75 8.00
C VAL A 493 13.57 10.82 7.49
N THR A 494 13.15 11.67 8.41
CA THR A 494 12.27 12.84 8.20
C THR A 494 12.89 14.07 8.83
N LEU A 495 12.26 15.25 8.71
CA LEU A 495 12.78 16.47 9.34
C LEU A 495 13.01 16.35 10.85
N ASN A 496 12.16 15.59 11.54
CA ASN A 496 12.28 15.37 12.98
C ASN A 496 13.59 14.65 13.38
N HIS A 497 14.12 13.80 12.50
CA HIS A 497 15.39 13.10 12.73
C HIS A 497 16.62 13.99 12.47
N THR A 498 16.44 15.10 11.75
CA THR A 498 17.52 16.05 11.44
C THR A 498 17.77 17.06 12.55
N LYS A 499 16.99 17.00 13.65
CA LYS A 499 17.19 17.83 14.84
C LYS A 499 18.53 17.45 15.49
N GLU A 500 19.16 18.44 16.12
CA GLU A 500 20.48 18.28 16.74
C GLU A 500 20.50 17.14 17.76
N GLY A 501 21.51 16.26 17.68
CA GLY A 501 21.71 15.15 18.60
C GLY A 501 20.85 13.90 18.35
N VAL A 502 19.75 13.98 17.59
CA VAL A 502 18.83 12.84 17.41
C VAL A 502 19.50 11.66 16.69
N ALA A 503 20.28 11.93 15.64
CA ALA A 503 20.97 10.87 14.90
C ALA A 503 22.10 10.22 15.74
N GLU A 504 22.81 11.01 16.55
CA GLU A 504 23.82 10.53 17.48
C GLU A 504 23.21 9.66 18.58
N GLU A 505 22.11 10.12 19.18
CA GLU A 505 21.37 9.37 20.19
C GLU A 505 20.86 8.05 19.61
N PHE A 506 20.28 8.08 18.41
CA PHE A 506 19.86 6.87 17.70
C PHE A 506 21.00 5.85 17.58
N LEU A 507 22.17 6.28 17.11
CA LEU A 507 23.32 5.42 16.90
C LEU A 507 23.91 4.90 18.22
N SER A 508 23.91 5.74 19.26
CA SER A 508 24.34 5.36 20.61
C SER A 508 23.43 4.27 21.19
N ASP A 509 22.12 4.50 21.19
CA ASP A 509 21.11 3.54 21.66
C ASP A 509 21.15 2.24 20.85
N LEU A 510 21.33 2.35 19.52
CA LEU A 510 21.45 1.21 18.63
C LEU A 510 22.68 0.36 18.97
N SER A 511 23.84 0.99 19.17
CA SER A 511 25.08 0.30 19.53
C SER A 511 24.96 -0.37 20.89
N ALA A 512 24.47 0.34 21.91
CA ALA A 512 24.26 -0.20 23.26
C ALA A 512 23.29 -1.39 23.24
N THR A 513 22.20 -1.31 22.47
CA THR A 513 21.24 -2.40 22.31
C THR A 513 21.86 -3.61 21.61
N CYS A 514 22.74 -3.40 20.62
CA CYS A 514 23.47 -4.50 19.99
C CYS A 514 24.37 -5.22 21.00
N GLU A 515 25.10 -4.47 21.84
CA GLU A 515 25.96 -5.03 22.88
C GLU A 515 25.16 -5.80 23.94
N GLU A 516 24.03 -5.27 24.40
CA GLU A 516 23.11 -5.93 25.34
C GLU A 516 22.66 -7.30 24.80
N LEU A 517 22.24 -7.35 23.53
CA LEU A 517 21.76 -8.59 22.90
C LEU A 517 22.86 -9.62 22.67
N LEU A 518 24.10 -9.18 22.44
CA LEU A 518 25.25 -10.08 22.32
C LEU A 518 25.67 -10.66 23.68
N GLY A 519 25.55 -9.87 24.74
CA GLY A 519 25.81 -10.30 26.11
C GLY A 519 24.76 -11.29 26.64
N ASN A 520 23.52 -11.20 26.16
CA ASN A 520 22.46 -12.13 26.53
C ASN A 520 21.49 -12.40 25.37
N LEU A 521 21.78 -13.47 24.62
CA LEU A 521 20.96 -13.90 23.49
C LEU A 521 19.54 -14.34 23.91
N GLU A 522 19.29 -14.69 25.17
CA GLU A 522 17.94 -15.04 25.63
C GLU A 522 16.99 -13.83 25.62
N LEU A 523 17.53 -12.61 25.70
CA LEU A 523 16.74 -11.37 25.54
C LEU A 523 16.14 -11.25 24.13
N SER A 524 16.70 -11.97 23.16
CA SER A 524 16.22 -12.01 21.78
C SER A 524 15.09 -13.03 21.57
N SER A 525 15.03 -14.09 22.38
CA SER A 525 13.98 -15.13 22.32
C SER A 525 12.65 -14.72 22.95
N GLY A 526 12.65 -13.73 23.86
CA GLY A 526 11.42 -13.21 24.49
C GLY A 526 10.77 -12.03 23.74
N SER A 527 11.23 -11.71 22.52
CA SER A 527 10.69 -10.61 21.72
C SER A 527 9.33 -10.97 21.12
N ARG A 528 8.33 -10.12 21.37
CA ARG A 528 6.95 -10.31 20.87
C ARG A 528 6.92 -10.16 19.35
N THR A 529 7.60 -9.14 18.83
CA THR A 529 7.74 -8.92 17.39
C THR A 529 8.47 -10.08 16.73
N ALA A 530 9.53 -10.60 17.36
CA ALA A 530 10.24 -11.77 16.85
C ALA A 530 9.32 -13.01 16.78
N ALA A 531 8.48 -13.25 17.79
CA ALA A 531 7.55 -14.37 17.78
C ALA A 531 6.56 -14.28 16.61
N ILE A 532 5.96 -13.11 16.36
CA ILE A 532 5.02 -12.89 15.26
C ILE A 532 5.69 -13.11 13.89
N TYR A 533 6.83 -12.47 13.64
CA TYR A 533 7.51 -12.57 12.35
C TYR A 533 8.17 -13.94 12.12
N ASN A 534 8.69 -14.59 13.18
CA ASN A 534 9.18 -15.96 13.09
C ASN A 534 8.04 -16.91 12.76
N MET A 535 6.89 -16.80 13.43
CA MET A 535 5.69 -17.59 13.12
C MET A 535 5.26 -17.36 11.67
N ALA A 536 5.18 -16.11 11.22
CA ALA A 536 4.82 -15.78 9.84
C ALA A 536 5.80 -16.34 8.79
N SER A 537 7.09 -16.47 9.14
CA SER A 537 8.12 -17.04 8.24
C SER A 537 8.14 -18.58 8.19
N ILE A 538 7.77 -19.24 9.29
CA ILE A 538 7.79 -20.70 9.43
C ILE A 538 6.51 -21.33 8.89
N VAL A 539 5.37 -20.66 9.07
CA VAL A 539 4.06 -21.19 8.69
C VAL A 539 3.93 -21.25 7.16
N PRO A 540 3.84 -22.44 6.54
CA PRO A 540 3.80 -22.56 5.08
C PRO A 540 2.48 -22.07 4.48
N ASP A 541 1.41 -22.04 5.29
CA ASP A 541 0.09 -21.55 4.90
C ASP A 541 -0.06 -20.08 5.28
N ARG A 542 0.11 -19.20 4.28
CA ARG A 542 -0.05 -17.76 4.46
C ARG A 542 -1.44 -17.35 4.95
N CYS A 543 -2.46 -18.22 4.82
CA CYS A 543 -3.80 -17.93 5.32
C CYS A 543 -3.83 -17.74 6.85
N LEU A 544 -2.96 -18.41 7.62
CA LEU A 544 -2.88 -18.19 9.07
C LEU A 544 -2.33 -16.79 9.41
N VAL A 545 -1.35 -16.30 8.63
CA VAL A 545 -0.83 -14.94 8.79
C VAL A 545 -1.88 -13.89 8.44
N GLU A 546 -2.70 -14.17 7.42
CA GLU A 546 -3.86 -13.35 7.06
C GLU A 546 -4.90 -13.34 8.18
N GLU A 547 -5.23 -14.50 8.77
CA GLU A 547 -6.16 -14.60 9.92
C GLU A 547 -5.68 -13.78 11.12
N VAL A 548 -4.40 -13.88 11.50
CA VAL A 548 -3.81 -13.04 12.59
C VAL A 548 -3.87 -11.56 12.23
N SER A 549 -3.62 -11.21 10.97
CA SER A 549 -3.70 -9.82 10.50
C SER A 549 -5.13 -9.29 10.58
N TYR A 550 -6.14 -10.12 10.29
CA TYR A 550 -7.54 -9.75 10.46
C TYR A 550 -7.89 -9.55 11.93
N MET A 551 -7.42 -10.39 12.84
CA MET A 551 -7.62 -10.18 14.28
C MET A 551 -7.00 -8.88 14.79
N TYR A 552 -5.81 -8.52 14.30
CA TYR A 552 -5.21 -7.22 14.61
C TYR A 552 -6.12 -6.07 14.13
N LEU A 553 -6.66 -6.15 12.91
CA LEU A 553 -7.57 -5.12 12.39
C LEU A 553 -8.90 -5.09 13.16
N ASP A 554 -9.46 -6.24 13.52
CA ASP A 554 -10.66 -6.34 14.34
C ASP A 554 -10.43 -5.71 15.72
N SER A 555 -9.24 -5.89 16.32
CA SER A 555 -8.88 -5.27 17.60
C SER A 555 -8.88 -3.73 17.55
N CYS A 556 -8.54 -3.12 16.40
CA CYS A 556 -8.63 -1.67 16.22
C CYS A 556 -10.07 -1.13 16.31
N TYR A 557 -11.07 -1.98 16.03
CA TYR A 557 -12.49 -1.65 16.08
C TYR A 557 -13.22 -2.33 17.24
N ALA A 558 -12.51 -3.15 18.02
CA ALA A 558 -13.06 -3.82 19.18
C ALA A 558 -13.35 -2.79 20.28
N MET A 559 -14.38 -3.07 21.07
CA MET A 559 -14.65 -2.35 22.31
C MET A 559 -14.52 -3.37 23.44
N PRO A 560 -13.57 -3.18 24.38
CA PRO A 560 -13.42 -4.07 25.51
C PRO A 560 -14.74 -4.24 26.25
N GLN A 561 -15.05 -5.48 26.64
CA GLN A 561 -16.17 -5.72 27.53
C GLN A 561 -15.88 -5.03 28.86
N PRO A 562 -16.86 -4.32 29.45
CA PRO A 562 -16.63 -3.66 30.72
C PRO A 562 -16.21 -4.71 31.74
N VAL A 563 -15.10 -4.45 32.44
CA VAL A 563 -14.72 -5.26 33.60
C VAL A 563 -15.91 -5.21 34.55
N LEU A 564 -16.48 -6.37 34.89
CA LEU A 564 -17.56 -6.52 35.88
C LEU A 564 -17.04 -6.11 37.26
N SER A 565 -16.75 -4.82 37.46
CA SER A 565 -16.80 -4.22 38.79
C SER A 565 -18.27 -4.28 39.21
N GLY A 566 -18.56 -4.68 40.44
CA GLY A 566 -19.90 -5.04 40.95
C GLY A 566 -20.97 -3.94 40.97
N ARG A 567 -21.05 -3.11 39.94
CA ARG A 567 -22.16 -2.21 39.64
C ARG A 567 -22.93 -2.79 38.47
N THR A 568 -24.16 -3.21 38.74
CA THR A 568 -25.14 -3.74 37.78
C THR A 568 -25.39 -2.71 36.68
N ILE A 569 -24.74 -2.89 35.53
CA ILE A 569 -25.06 -2.19 34.28
C ILE A 569 -25.88 -3.18 33.46
N SER A 570 -26.98 -2.73 32.84
CA SER A 570 -27.79 -3.61 32.00
C SER A 570 -26.95 -4.11 30.81
N ILE A 571 -27.33 -5.26 30.24
CA ILE A 571 -26.71 -5.86 29.04
C ILE A 571 -26.66 -4.87 27.84
N GLU A 572 -27.42 -3.76 27.90
CA GLU A 572 -27.44 -2.69 26.91
C GLU A 572 -26.59 -1.45 27.26
N GLY A 573 -25.81 -1.48 28.35
CA GLY A 573 -24.92 -0.37 28.72
C GLY A 573 -25.65 0.88 29.25
N ARG A 574 -26.95 0.83 29.52
CA ARG A 574 -27.69 1.90 30.19
C ARG A 574 -27.63 1.72 31.71
N LYS A 575 -27.40 2.80 32.46
CA LYS A 575 -27.57 2.79 33.92
C LYS A 575 -29.04 2.44 34.26
N LEU A 576 -29.25 1.35 34.99
CA LEU A 576 -30.58 0.94 35.49
C LEU A 576 -31.24 2.01 36.38
N SER A 577 -30.45 2.86 37.05
CA SER A 577 -30.95 3.98 37.87
C SER A 577 -31.68 5.08 37.08
N MET A 578 -31.74 4.99 35.74
CA MET A 578 -32.49 5.92 34.89
C MET A 578 -33.79 5.31 34.33
N MET A 579 -34.12 4.06 34.66
CA MET A 579 -35.42 3.45 34.31
C MET A 579 -36.45 3.55 35.43
N GLU A 580 -36.05 3.89 36.66
CA GLU A 580 -36.96 4.14 37.78
C GLU A 580 -37.55 5.57 37.72
N GLY A 581 -38.38 5.81 36.72
CA GLY A 581 -39.06 7.10 36.51
C GLY A 581 -40.46 6.98 35.89
N CYS A 582 -40.99 5.76 35.74
CA CYS A 582 -42.34 5.54 35.27
C CYS A 582 -42.89 4.25 35.88
N ASN A 583 -43.48 4.35 37.08
CA ASN A 583 -44.69 3.63 37.49
C ASN A 583 -44.98 3.82 38.97
N ALA A 584 -45.87 4.78 39.27
CA ALA A 584 -46.74 4.73 40.45
C ALA A 584 -48.01 5.53 40.08
N THR A 585 -48.97 4.92 39.39
CA THR A 585 -50.31 4.52 39.89
C THR A 585 -51.12 4.33 38.59
N THR A 586 -51.92 3.29 38.37
CA THR A 586 -53.17 2.98 39.08
C THR A 586 -53.55 1.52 38.83
N ALA A 587 -54.05 0.87 39.87
CA ALA A 587 -54.69 -0.44 39.80
C ALA A 587 -56.04 -0.35 39.05
N MET A 588 -56.34 -1.36 38.23
CA MET A 588 -57.59 -2.15 38.19
C MET A 588 -58.02 -2.59 36.78
N ASN A 589 -58.14 -3.92 36.69
CA ASN A 589 -59.05 -4.76 35.91
C ASN A 589 -58.91 -4.95 34.38
N PRO A 590 -58.92 -6.24 33.94
CA PRO A 590 -59.02 -6.64 32.54
C PRO A 590 -60.49 -6.77 32.13
N PHE A 591 -60.85 -6.40 30.91
CA PHE A 591 -61.90 -7.00 30.06
C PHE A 591 -62.29 -5.99 28.97
N SER A 592 -61.93 -6.29 27.73
CA SER A 592 -62.83 -6.27 26.55
C SER A 592 -62.00 -6.24 25.27
N ALA A 593 -62.13 -7.32 24.49
CA ALA A 593 -61.94 -7.27 23.03
C ALA A 593 -62.97 -6.27 22.44
N PRO A 594 -62.79 -5.70 21.23
CA PRO A 594 -62.88 -6.54 20.02
C PRO A 594 -62.15 -6.05 18.75
N SER A 595 -62.03 -7.01 17.82
CA SER A 595 -62.28 -6.96 16.37
C SER A 595 -61.86 -5.75 15.48
N ARG A 596 -61.19 -6.13 14.38
CA ARG A 596 -61.41 -5.72 12.97
C ARG A 596 -61.50 -4.21 12.66
N LEU A 597 -60.53 -3.73 11.88
CA LEU A 597 -60.63 -3.62 10.42
C LEU A 597 -59.23 -3.53 9.81
#